data_AF-A0A2T0LE19-F1
#
_entry.id   AF-A0A2T0LE19-F1
#
_cell.length_a   1.000
_cell.length_b   1.000
_cell.length_c   1.000
_cell.angle_alpha   90.00
_cell.angle_beta   90.00
_cell.angle_gamma   90.00
#
_symmetry.space_group_name_H-M   'P 1'
#
loop_
_entity.id
_entity.type
_entity.pdbx_description
1 polymer ?
#
loop_
_entity_poly.entity_id
_entity_poly.type
_entity_poly.pdbx_seq_one_letter_code
_entity_poly.pdbx_strand_id
1 'polypeptide(L)'
;MEKPAIARFAEEIARKLRFTGHLAFDFIETSSGAMYVLECNPRATSGIHLLAPGELTGPFSSGWRGAPRRDGRPKMIGYAMLLRPFDRGTRGFRRWAADFARAEDVLFDPRDPWVPLYHLISLLETVRVSLSRGVGFKEAATADIEWDGEEIEPCG
;
A
#
# COMPACT_ATOMS: atom_id res chain seq x y z
N MET A 1 -0.22 2.69 -19.63
CA MET A 1 -1.09 2.00 -20.60
C MET A 1 -1.94 1.01 -19.83
N GLU A 2 -3.26 1.09 -19.91
CA GLU A 2 -4.13 0.07 -19.31
C GLU A 2 -3.83 -1.29 -19.93
N LYS A 3 -3.83 -2.34 -19.09
CA LYS A 3 -3.64 -3.73 -19.52
C LYS A 3 -4.96 -4.47 -19.35
N PRO A 4 -5.76 -4.64 -20.43
CA PRO A 4 -7.08 -5.28 -20.34
C PRO A 4 -7.06 -6.69 -19.73
N ALA A 5 -5.93 -7.39 -19.83
CA ALA A 5 -5.74 -8.70 -19.22
C ALA A 5 -5.84 -8.67 -17.68
N ILE A 6 -5.33 -7.61 -17.03
CA ILE A 6 -5.38 -7.45 -15.57
C ILE A 6 -6.84 -7.25 -15.12
N ALA A 7 -7.57 -6.36 -15.82
CA ALA A 7 -8.97 -6.08 -15.50
C ALA A 7 -9.83 -7.35 -15.64
N ARG A 8 -9.69 -8.08 -16.77
CA ARG A 8 -10.42 -9.34 -16.98
C ARG A 8 -10.10 -10.39 -15.94
N PHE A 9 -8.82 -10.52 -15.54
CA PHE A 9 -8.42 -11.45 -14.50
C PHE A 9 -9.10 -11.11 -13.16
N ALA A 10 -9.02 -9.85 -12.73
CA ALA A 10 -9.63 -9.40 -11.48
C ALA A 10 -11.15 -9.61 -11.48
N GLU A 11 -11.83 -9.28 -12.58
CA GLU A 11 -13.27 -9.53 -12.76
C GLU A 11 -13.62 -11.02 -12.67
N GLU A 12 -12.83 -11.88 -13.30
CA GLU A 12 -13.07 -13.32 -13.28
C GLU A 12 -12.90 -13.93 -11.88
N ILE A 13 -11.86 -13.51 -11.15
CA ILE A 13 -11.63 -13.94 -9.76
C ILE A 13 -12.77 -13.47 -8.85
N ALA A 14 -13.11 -12.17 -8.89
CA ALA A 14 -14.19 -11.62 -8.08
C ALA A 14 -15.52 -12.36 -8.32
N ARG A 15 -15.83 -12.66 -9.60
CA ARG A 15 -17.03 -13.43 -9.98
C ARG A 15 -17.00 -14.86 -9.46
N LYS A 16 -15.89 -15.59 -9.64
CA LYS A 16 -15.77 -17.00 -9.21
C LYS A 16 -15.86 -17.14 -7.69
N LEU A 17 -15.28 -16.20 -6.95
CA LEU A 17 -15.34 -16.16 -5.50
C LEU A 17 -16.68 -15.61 -4.96
N ARG A 18 -17.54 -15.05 -5.82
CA ARG A 18 -18.73 -14.28 -5.42
C ARG A 18 -18.38 -13.19 -4.41
N PHE A 19 -17.23 -12.55 -4.60
CA PHE A 19 -16.67 -11.59 -3.67
C PHE A 19 -17.27 -10.21 -3.89
N THR A 20 -17.64 -9.53 -2.79
CA THR A 20 -18.05 -8.13 -2.79
C THR A 20 -17.15 -7.37 -1.83
N GLY A 21 -16.48 -6.33 -2.31
CA GLY A 21 -15.50 -5.58 -1.54
C GLY A 21 -14.32 -5.14 -2.41
N HIS A 22 -13.19 -4.87 -1.79
CA HIS A 22 -11.94 -4.57 -2.50
C HIS A 22 -11.05 -5.81 -2.58
N LEU A 23 -10.53 -6.08 -3.77
CA LEU A 23 -9.44 -7.02 -4.00
C LEU A 23 -8.26 -6.25 -4.59
N ALA A 24 -7.08 -6.44 -4.03
CA ALA A 24 -5.84 -5.93 -4.60
C ALA A 24 -4.99 -7.11 -5.08
N PHE A 25 -4.39 -6.97 -6.26
CA PHE A 25 -3.56 -7.99 -6.88
C PHE A 25 -2.23 -7.37 -7.30
N ASP A 26 -1.15 -8.03 -6.90
CA ASP A 26 0.19 -7.64 -7.32
C ASP A 26 0.61 -8.49 -8.51
N PHE A 27 1.04 -7.84 -9.59
CA PHE A 27 1.44 -8.51 -10.81
C PHE A 27 2.89 -8.21 -11.16
N ILE A 28 3.58 -9.22 -11.70
CA ILE A 28 4.84 -9.05 -12.42
C ILE A 28 4.63 -9.25 -13.92
N GLU A 29 5.23 -8.37 -14.72
CA GLU A 29 5.31 -8.51 -16.17
C GLU A 29 6.68 -9.09 -16.53
N THR A 30 6.69 -10.15 -17.32
CA THR A 30 7.93 -10.72 -17.86
C THR A 30 8.43 -9.90 -19.06
N SER A 31 9.68 -10.13 -19.46
CA SER A 31 10.26 -9.55 -20.68
C SER A 31 9.50 -9.94 -21.96
N SER A 32 8.77 -11.05 -21.94
CA SER A 32 7.87 -11.49 -23.03
C SER A 32 6.47 -10.86 -22.98
N GLY A 33 6.18 -10.01 -21.99
CA GLY A 33 4.89 -9.36 -21.80
C GLY A 33 3.83 -10.23 -21.10
N ALA A 34 4.20 -11.41 -20.60
CA ALA A 34 3.31 -12.25 -19.82
C ALA A 34 3.10 -11.66 -18.42
N MET A 35 1.87 -11.71 -17.90
CA MET A 35 1.53 -11.22 -16.56
C MET A 35 1.34 -12.40 -15.61
N TYR A 36 2.00 -12.38 -14.46
CA TYR A 36 1.81 -13.35 -13.39
C TYR A 36 1.34 -12.63 -12.12
N VAL A 37 0.36 -13.21 -11.45
CA VAL A 37 -0.07 -12.76 -10.12
C VAL A 37 0.92 -13.27 -9.09
N LEU A 38 1.38 -12.39 -8.21
CA LEU A 38 2.26 -12.71 -7.10
C LEU A 38 1.47 -12.85 -5.80
N GLU A 39 0.53 -11.92 -5.57
CA GLU A 39 -0.19 -11.81 -4.30
C GLU A 39 -1.62 -11.33 -4.56
N CYS A 40 -2.55 -11.73 -3.69
CA CYS A 40 -3.89 -11.17 -3.61
C CYS A 40 -4.20 -10.78 -2.16
N ASN A 41 -4.63 -9.53 -1.95
CA ASN A 41 -5.11 -9.02 -0.69
C ASN A 41 -6.62 -8.85 -0.74
N PRO A 42 -7.40 -9.42 0.21
CA PRO A 42 -8.85 -9.25 0.29
C PRO A 42 -9.26 -7.88 0.87
N ARG A 43 -8.44 -6.87 0.62
CA ARG A 43 -8.59 -5.48 1.05
C ARG A 43 -7.78 -4.58 0.14
N ALA A 44 -8.06 -3.29 0.19
CA ALA A 44 -7.23 -2.32 -0.48
C ALA A 44 -5.83 -2.24 0.19
N THR A 45 -4.80 -2.04 -0.63
CA THR A 45 -3.41 -1.83 -0.20
C THR A 45 -2.97 -0.38 -0.46
N SER A 46 -1.75 -0.01 -0.10
CA SER A 46 -1.24 1.37 -0.17
C SER A 46 -1.33 2.03 -1.56
N GLY A 47 -1.59 1.27 -2.64
CA GLY A 47 -1.90 1.83 -3.96
C GLY A 47 -3.09 2.81 -3.95
N ILE A 48 -3.98 2.73 -2.95
CA ILE A 48 -5.11 3.66 -2.80
C ILE A 48 -4.69 5.11 -2.65
N HIS A 49 -3.50 5.41 -2.13
CA HIS A 49 -3.04 6.79 -1.97
C HIS A 49 -2.90 7.51 -3.32
N LEU A 50 -2.82 6.77 -4.43
CA LEU A 50 -2.75 7.33 -5.78
C LEU A 50 -4.12 7.65 -6.38
N LEU A 51 -5.22 7.29 -5.70
CA LEU A 51 -6.57 7.58 -6.16
C LEU A 51 -7.00 8.99 -5.70
N ALA A 52 -7.83 9.65 -6.49
CA ALA A 52 -8.44 10.89 -6.07
C ALA A 52 -9.40 10.66 -4.87
N PRO A 53 -9.63 11.67 -4.01
CA PRO A 53 -10.55 11.53 -2.88
C PRO A 53 -11.94 11.04 -3.31
N GLY A 54 -12.48 10.06 -2.58
CA GLY A 54 -13.82 9.49 -2.84
C GLY A 54 -13.88 8.40 -3.91
N GLU A 55 -12.80 8.17 -4.67
CA GLU A 55 -12.79 7.14 -5.73
C GLU A 55 -12.85 5.72 -5.17
N LEU A 56 -12.34 5.49 -3.95
CA LEU A 56 -12.34 4.18 -3.30
C LEU A 56 -13.77 3.67 -2.99
N THR A 57 -14.69 4.57 -2.64
CA THR A 57 -16.07 4.25 -2.31
C THR A 57 -17.00 4.31 -3.52
N GLY A 58 -16.54 4.91 -4.62
CA GLY A 58 -17.28 5.04 -5.88
C GLY A 58 -17.96 3.73 -6.33
N PRO A 59 -17.26 2.60 -6.43
CA PRO A 59 -17.85 1.32 -6.87
C PRO A 59 -19.04 0.82 -6.04
N PHE A 60 -19.20 1.27 -4.79
CA PHE A 60 -20.34 0.91 -3.94
C PHE A 60 -21.54 1.85 -4.12
N SER A 61 -21.38 2.94 -4.86
CA SER A 61 -22.44 3.92 -5.10
C SER A 61 -23.26 3.56 -6.35
N SER A 62 -24.57 3.82 -6.30
CA SER A 62 -25.46 3.63 -7.45
C SER A 62 -25.03 4.54 -8.61
N GLY A 63 -24.77 3.95 -9.77
CA GLY A 63 -24.46 4.71 -10.99
C GLY A 63 -22.97 4.99 -11.23
N TRP A 64 -22.07 4.43 -10.42
CA TRP A 64 -20.64 4.49 -10.71
C TRP A 64 -20.32 3.77 -12.03
N ARG A 65 -19.54 4.43 -12.89
CA ARG A 65 -19.12 3.93 -14.19
C ARG A 65 -17.70 4.40 -14.48
N GLY A 66 -16.90 3.52 -15.06
CA GLY A 66 -15.54 3.83 -15.51
C GLY A 66 -14.46 3.39 -14.52
N ALA A 67 -13.21 3.78 -14.79
CA ALA A 67 -12.08 3.50 -13.91
C ALA A 67 -11.94 4.61 -12.84
N PRO A 68 -11.42 4.29 -11.64
CA PRO A 68 -11.20 5.30 -10.62
C PRO A 68 -10.17 6.33 -11.10
N ARG A 69 -10.42 7.60 -10.80
CA ARG A 69 -9.50 8.68 -11.13
C ARG A 69 -8.27 8.64 -10.25
N ARG A 70 -7.12 8.99 -10.82
CA ARG A 70 -5.86 9.14 -10.08
C ARG A 70 -5.70 10.57 -9.58
N ASP A 71 -5.14 10.71 -8.40
CA ASP A 71 -4.58 11.97 -7.97
C ASP A 71 -3.26 12.23 -8.72
N GLY A 72 -3.13 13.41 -9.32
CA GLY A 72 -1.92 13.83 -10.03
C GLY A 72 -0.79 14.27 -9.11
N ARG A 73 -1.07 14.47 -7.82
CA ARG A 73 -0.06 14.87 -6.84
C ARG A 73 0.84 13.68 -6.47
N PRO A 74 2.18 13.84 -6.52
CA PRO A 74 3.08 12.82 -6.00
C PRO A 74 2.78 12.55 -4.52
N LYS A 75 2.86 11.28 -4.13
CA LYS A 75 2.66 10.83 -2.76
C LYS A 75 3.98 10.38 -2.16
N MET A 76 4.16 10.59 -0.87
CA MET A 76 5.36 10.19 -0.14
C MET A 76 5.02 9.62 1.24
N ILE A 77 5.96 8.84 1.78
CA ILE A 77 6.06 8.59 3.21
C ILE A 77 7.18 9.52 3.71
N GLY A 78 6.83 10.60 4.41
CA GLY A 78 7.78 11.66 4.74
C GLY A 78 8.98 11.17 5.54
N TYR A 79 8.77 10.28 6.51
CA TYR A 79 9.85 9.68 7.30
C TYR A 79 10.86 8.94 6.41
N ALA A 80 10.37 8.16 5.44
CA ALA A 80 11.24 7.43 4.52
C ALA A 80 12.06 8.38 3.65
N MET A 81 11.45 9.48 3.19
CA MET A 81 12.17 10.51 2.43
C MET A 81 13.23 11.25 3.26
N LEU A 82 12.96 11.51 4.55
CA LEU A 82 13.87 12.20 5.46
C LEU A 82 15.09 11.37 5.86
N LEU A 83 15.05 10.04 5.72
CA LEU A 83 16.21 9.17 5.97
C LEU A 83 17.29 9.27 4.88
N ARG A 84 16.94 9.84 3.71
CA ARG A 84 17.76 9.80 2.49
C ARG A 84 17.89 11.16 1.77
N PRO A 85 18.10 12.30 2.46
CA PRO A 85 18.14 13.63 1.84
C PRO A 85 19.36 13.85 0.92
N PHE A 86 20.40 13.03 1.09
CA PHE A 86 21.67 13.15 0.39
C PHE A 86 22.04 11.92 -0.45
N ASP A 87 21.09 11.05 -0.81
CA ASP A 87 21.35 9.86 -1.64
C ASP A 87 21.98 10.20 -3.00
N ARG A 88 21.84 11.44 -3.44
CA ARG A 88 22.44 11.98 -4.67
C ARG A 88 23.48 13.07 -4.39
N GLY A 89 24.08 13.07 -3.20
CA GLY A 89 25.02 14.07 -2.71
C GLY A 89 24.41 15.45 -2.49
N THR A 90 25.24 16.44 -2.14
CA THR A 90 24.83 17.83 -1.87
C THR A 90 24.17 18.51 -3.07
N ARG A 91 24.57 18.14 -4.30
CA ARG A 91 23.93 18.61 -5.54
C ARG A 91 22.52 18.07 -5.73
N GLY A 92 22.23 16.87 -5.20
CA GLY A 92 20.91 16.26 -5.20
C GLY A 92 19.94 16.84 -4.18
N PHE A 93 20.44 17.50 -3.13
CA PHE A 93 19.61 18.04 -2.05
C PHE A 93 18.55 19.04 -2.53
N ARG A 94 18.88 19.92 -3.48
CA ARG A 94 17.90 20.87 -4.04
C ARG A 94 16.72 20.16 -4.71
N ARG A 95 17.01 19.06 -5.43
CA ARG A 95 15.97 18.23 -6.06
C ARG A 95 15.17 17.49 -5.00
N TRP A 96 15.82 16.90 -4.01
CA TRP A 96 15.15 16.25 -2.89
C TRP A 96 14.20 17.22 -2.17
N ALA A 97 14.65 18.44 -1.86
CA ALA A 97 13.83 19.46 -1.21
C ALA A 97 12.64 19.87 -2.07
N ALA A 98 12.83 20.00 -3.39
CA ALA A 98 11.73 20.27 -4.32
C ALA A 98 10.73 19.11 -4.42
N ASP A 99 11.22 17.86 -4.45
CA ASP A 99 10.37 16.67 -4.49
C ASP A 99 9.59 16.51 -3.16
N PHE A 100 10.25 16.74 -2.01
CA PHE A 100 9.64 16.71 -0.68
C PHE A 100 8.58 17.81 -0.50
N ALA A 101 8.84 19.03 -0.97
CA ALA A 101 7.89 20.14 -0.88
C ALA A 101 6.68 19.97 -1.81
N ARG A 102 6.83 19.24 -2.93
CA ARG A 102 5.75 19.00 -3.90
C ARG A 102 4.90 17.79 -3.54
N ALA A 103 5.48 16.78 -2.91
CA ALA A 103 4.80 15.54 -2.58
C ALA A 103 3.89 15.72 -1.35
N GLU A 104 2.79 14.98 -1.34
CA GLU A 104 1.88 14.90 -0.21
C GLU A 104 2.26 13.72 0.66
N ASP A 105 2.43 13.94 1.97
CA ASP A 105 2.67 12.86 2.91
C ASP A 105 1.38 12.08 3.13
N VAL A 106 1.43 10.76 2.93
CA VAL A 106 0.27 9.88 3.08
C VAL A 106 -0.02 9.53 4.55
N LEU A 107 0.92 9.82 5.46
CA LEU A 107 0.81 9.50 6.88
C LEU A 107 0.48 10.73 7.74
N PHE A 108 0.93 11.92 7.36
CA PHE A 108 0.77 13.12 8.20
C PHE A 108 -0.39 14.01 7.72
N ASP A 109 -1.30 14.35 8.63
CA ASP A 109 -2.35 15.35 8.41
C ASP A 109 -2.23 16.46 9.47
N PRO A 110 -2.16 17.76 9.09
CA PRO A 110 -2.14 18.87 10.06
C PRO A 110 -3.33 18.89 11.03
N ARG A 111 -4.45 18.25 10.66
CA ARG A 111 -5.65 18.10 11.52
C ARG A 111 -5.50 16.98 12.55
N ASP A 112 -4.50 16.11 12.37
CA ASP A 112 -4.14 15.05 13.32
C ASP A 112 -2.62 15.11 13.63
N PRO A 113 -2.17 16.09 14.42
CA PRO A 113 -0.75 16.32 14.68
C PRO A 113 -0.11 15.24 15.57
N TRP A 114 -0.90 14.32 16.14
CA TRP A 114 -0.43 13.28 17.05
C TRP A 114 0.03 12.01 16.35
N VAL A 115 -0.29 11.84 15.06
CA VAL A 115 0.11 10.68 14.25
C VAL A 115 1.61 10.35 14.37
N PRO A 116 2.56 11.32 14.31
CA PRO A 116 3.98 11.01 14.48
C PRO A 116 4.33 10.39 15.83
N LEU A 117 3.67 10.84 16.90
CA LEU A 117 3.87 10.29 18.24
C LEU A 117 3.37 8.86 18.31
N TYR A 118 2.17 8.57 17.78
CA TYR A 118 1.62 7.22 17.78
C TYR A 118 2.40 6.26 16.88
N HIS A 119 2.91 6.73 15.74
CA HIS A 119 3.83 5.93 14.92
C HIS A 119 5.12 5.60 15.66
N LEU A 120 5.68 6.53 16.44
CA LEU A 120 6.84 6.24 17.28
C LEU A 120 6.51 5.19 18.35
N ILE A 121 5.36 5.31 19.02
CA ILE A 121 4.91 4.33 20.02
C ILE A 121 4.75 2.94 19.40
N SER A 122 4.06 2.85 18.26
CA SER A 122 3.88 1.59 17.52
C SER A 122 5.22 1.00 17.07
N LEU A 123 6.16 1.82 16.61
CA LEU A 123 7.51 1.36 16.26
C LEU A 123 8.24 0.77 17.47
N LEU A 124 8.16 1.42 18.63
CA LEU A 124 8.78 0.93 19.87
C LEU A 124 8.15 -0.39 20.33
N GLU A 125 6.84 -0.55 20.16
CA GLU A 125 6.14 -1.82 20.40
C GLU A 125 6.67 -2.92 19.48
N THR A 126 6.76 -2.68 18.17
CA THR A 126 7.31 -3.66 17.21
C THR A 126 8.75 -4.03 17.56
N VAL A 127 9.59 -3.07 17.93
CA VAL A 127 10.97 -3.32 18.39
C VAL A 127 10.96 -4.19 19.65
N ARG A 128 10.09 -3.90 20.62
CA ARG A 128 9.94 -4.70 21.84
C ARG A 128 9.53 -6.14 21.50
N VAL A 129 8.56 -6.33 20.60
CA VAL A 129 8.12 -7.66 20.14
C VAL A 129 9.28 -8.40 19.48
N SER A 130 9.96 -7.77 18.52
CA SER A 130 11.13 -8.33 17.83
C SER A 130 12.20 -8.80 18.82
N LEU A 131 12.56 -7.98 19.81
CA LEU A 131 13.55 -8.34 20.83
C LEU A 131 13.05 -9.44 21.77
N SER A 132 11.79 -9.38 22.21
CA SER A 132 11.23 -10.36 23.15
C SER A 132 11.04 -11.74 22.56
N ARG A 133 10.76 -11.83 21.25
CA ARG A 133 10.57 -13.09 20.52
C ARG A 133 11.84 -13.56 19.80
N GLY A 134 12.86 -12.72 19.70
CA GLY A 134 14.10 -13.04 18.99
C GLY A 134 13.94 -13.12 17.46
N VAL A 135 12.97 -12.41 16.90
CA VAL A 135 12.59 -12.45 15.47
C VAL A 135 12.99 -11.17 14.76
N GLY A 136 13.03 -11.21 13.42
CA GLY A 136 13.35 -10.03 12.61
C GLY A 136 12.32 -8.90 12.76
N PHE A 137 12.72 -7.65 12.56
CA PHE A 137 11.80 -6.51 12.64
C PHE A 137 10.60 -6.64 11.68
N LYS A 138 10.86 -7.11 10.45
CA LYS A 138 9.81 -7.33 9.44
C LYS A 138 8.78 -8.33 9.96
N GLU A 139 9.25 -9.51 10.37
CA GLU A 139 8.42 -10.59 10.93
C GLU A 139 7.62 -10.11 12.14
N ALA A 140 8.24 -9.38 13.07
CA ALA A 140 7.50 -8.78 14.19
C ALA A 140 6.42 -7.78 13.76
N ALA A 141 6.63 -7.06 12.65
CA ALA A 141 5.68 -6.07 12.12
C ALA A 141 4.52 -6.72 11.34
N THR A 142 4.71 -7.93 10.83
CA THR A 142 3.74 -8.63 9.97
C THR A 142 3.08 -9.84 10.64
N ALA A 143 3.58 -10.29 11.80
CA ALA A 143 3.11 -11.48 12.51
C ALA A 143 1.59 -11.57 12.72
N ASP A 144 0.89 -10.44 12.85
CA ASP A 144 -0.57 -10.42 13.09
C ASP A 144 -1.40 -10.32 11.80
N ILE A 145 -0.77 -10.16 10.63
CA ILE A 145 -1.44 -9.94 9.35
C ILE A 145 -0.97 -10.85 8.20
N GLU A 146 0.17 -11.54 8.36
CA GLU A 146 0.67 -12.49 7.38
C GLU A 146 0.17 -13.91 7.67
N TRP A 147 -0.08 -14.66 6.61
CA TRP A 147 -0.38 -16.08 6.64
C TRP A 147 0.47 -16.73 5.55
N ASP A 148 1.38 -17.61 5.94
CA ASP A 148 2.40 -18.20 5.07
C ASP A 148 2.05 -19.64 4.67
N GLY A 149 0.79 -20.04 4.87
CA GLY A 149 0.29 -21.36 4.48
C GLY A 149 0.08 -22.31 5.65
N GLU A 150 0.06 -21.81 6.88
CA GLU A 150 -0.22 -22.61 8.07
C GLU A 150 -1.64 -23.22 8.00
N GLU A 151 -1.82 -24.40 8.58
CA GLU A 151 -3.15 -25.02 8.63
C GLU A 151 -4.15 -24.11 9.36
N ILE A 152 -5.26 -23.81 8.69
CA ILE A 152 -6.36 -23.06 9.28
C ILE A 152 -7.19 -24.06 10.07
N GLU A 153 -7.27 -23.90 11.39
CA GLU A 153 -8.15 -24.72 12.21
C GLU A 153 -9.60 -24.57 11.71
N PRO A 154 -10.34 -25.67 11.53
CA PRO A 154 -11.72 -25.60 11.07
C PRO A 154 -12.54 -24.82 12.11
N CYS A 155 -13.25 -23.79 11.66
CA CYS A 155 -14.20 -23.07 12.50
C CYS A 155 -15.27 -24.07 13.00
N GLY A 156 -15.29 -24.32 14.31
CA GLY A 156 -16.29 -25.16 14.98
C GLY A 156 -17.69 -24.55 15.01
#